data_AF-A0A8T0JWV7-F1
#
_entry.id   AF-A0A8T0JWV7-F1
#
_cell.length_a   1.000
_cell.length_b   1.000
_cell.length_c   1.000
_cell.angle_alpha   90.00
_cell.angle_beta   90.00
_cell.angle_gamma   90.00
#
_symmetry.space_group_name_H-M   'P 1'
#
loop_
_entity.id
_entity.type
_entity.pdbx_description
1 polymer ?
#
loop_
_entity_poly.entity_id
_entity_poly.type
_entity_poly.pdbx_seq_one_letter_code
_entity_poly.pdbx_strand_id
1 'polypeptide(L)'
;MLEPSEVKCAGKVADWLAEGLQPLLPEKVEANLEKLAVSGHSKGGKTAFCVALGYSKTKVKFSALVGIDPVAGISKCCETNPHILKGVPGSLNLNMPVAVIGSGLGPKKSNCCTPPCAPDGMNHKEFFKECKPPCANFVVARYGHMDMLDDETAGVIGKLLSKCACKNGSGPRDLMRRTIGGLVVAFLRAQLNDHWKDFDAILGNPNLAPTQLDNMVYIPSS
;
A
#
# COMPACT_ATOMS: atom_id res chain seq x y z
N MET A 1 29.24 -9.30 -3.14
CA MET A 1 28.26 -8.53 -3.93
C MET A 1 27.23 -7.98 -2.96
N LEU A 2 27.04 -6.67 -2.89
CA LEU A 2 25.92 -6.09 -2.14
C LEU A 2 24.64 -6.41 -2.93
N GLU A 3 23.71 -7.15 -2.31
CA GLU A 3 22.40 -7.47 -2.88
C GLU A 3 21.73 -6.20 -3.46
N PRO A 4 21.05 -6.29 -4.62
CA PRO A 4 20.34 -5.15 -5.17
C PRO A 4 19.23 -4.71 -4.19
N SER A 5 19.12 -3.41 -3.93
CA SER A 5 18.03 -2.89 -3.10
C SER A 5 16.67 -3.26 -3.70
N GLU A 6 15.69 -3.58 -2.85
CA GLU A 6 14.33 -3.96 -3.26
C GLU A 6 13.69 -2.95 -4.24
N VAL A 7 14.00 -1.65 -4.08
CA VAL A 7 13.58 -0.58 -4.99
C VAL A 7 14.14 -0.77 -6.40
N LYS A 8 15.42 -1.15 -6.54
CA LYS A 8 16.04 -1.44 -7.84
C LYS A 8 15.45 -2.70 -8.47
N CYS A 9 15.18 -3.73 -7.67
CA CYS A 9 14.53 -4.95 -8.15
C CYS A 9 13.11 -4.66 -8.67
N ALA A 10 12.31 -3.93 -7.90
CA ALA A 10 10.97 -3.53 -8.31
C ALA A 10 10.98 -2.68 -9.59
N GLY A 11 11.92 -1.74 -9.73
CA GLY A 11 12.09 -0.98 -10.97
C GLY A 11 12.46 -1.84 -12.17
N LYS A 12 13.37 -2.82 -12.01
CA LYS A 12 13.71 -3.78 -13.08
C LYS A 12 12.52 -4.63 -13.50
N VAL A 13 11.69 -5.07 -12.55
CA VAL A 13 10.46 -5.81 -12.85
C VAL A 13 9.49 -4.92 -13.62
N ALA A 14 9.32 -3.66 -13.22
CA ALA A 14 8.46 -2.70 -13.94
C ALA A 14 8.92 -2.52 -15.40
N ASP A 15 10.23 -2.40 -15.64
CA ASP A 15 10.78 -2.29 -17.00
C ASP A 15 10.59 -3.56 -17.82
N TRP A 16 10.73 -4.73 -17.18
CA TRP A 16 10.49 -6.01 -17.82
C TRP A 16 9.05 -6.14 -18.33
N LEU A 17 8.06 -5.51 -17.69
CA LEU A 17 6.66 -5.57 -18.16
C LEU A 17 6.47 -5.09 -19.60
N ALA A 18 7.29 -4.12 -20.06
CA ALA A 18 7.19 -3.55 -21.40
C ALA A 18 7.41 -4.57 -22.52
N GLU A 19 8.27 -5.56 -22.28
CA GLU A 19 8.73 -6.50 -23.31
C GLU A 19 8.40 -7.96 -22.94
N GLY A 20 8.33 -8.26 -21.64
CA GLY A 20 8.19 -9.62 -21.12
C GLY A 20 6.79 -10.04 -20.69
N LEU A 21 5.87 -9.09 -20.44
CA LEU A 21 4.52 -9.43 -19.96
C LEU A 21 3.65 -10.01 -21.08
N GLN A 22 3.56 -9.33 -22.23
CA GLN A 22 2.61 -9.66 -23.30
C GLN A 22 2.71 -11.10 -23.80
N PRO A 23 3.91 -11.69 -24.02
CA PRO A 23 4.03 -13.08 -24.46
C PRO A 23 3.55 -14.13 -23.46
N LEU A 24 3.36 -13.76 -22.17
CA LEU A 24 2.90 -14.65 -21.11
C LEU A 24 1.40 -14.54 -20.85
N LEU A 25 0.72 -13.61 -21.50
CA LEU A 25 -0.73 -13.42 -21.37
C LEU A 25 -1.48 -14.40 -22.29
N PRO A 26 -2.72 -14.79 -21.93
CA PRO A 26 -3.58 -15.57 -22.81
C PRO A 26 -3.80 -14.87 -24.17
N GLU A 27 -4.04 -15.63 -25.24
CA GLU A 27 -4.11 -15.12 -26.63
C GLU A 27 -5.01 -13.91 -26.86
N LYS A 28 -6.04 -13.70 -26.02
CA LYS A 28 -7.03 -12.62 -26.16
C LYS A 28 -6.90 -11.55 -25.07
N VAL A 29 -5.75 -11.47 -24.42
CA VAL A 29 -5.47 -10.53 -23.33
C VAL A 29 -4.29 -9.65 -23.72
N GLU A 30 -4.54 -8.35 -23.75
CA GLU A 30 -3.51 -7.34 -24.05
C GLU A 30 -3.14 -6.57 -22.78
N ALA A 31 -1.83 -6.42 -22.54
CA ALA A 31 -1.30 -5.63 -21.45
C ALA A 31 -1.48 -4.14 -21.74
N ASN A 32 -2.33 -3.47 -20.96
CA ASN A 32 -2.44 -2.01 -21.02
C ASN A 32 -1.46 -1.36 -20.03
N LEU A 33 -0.27 -1.00 -20.50
CA LEU A 33 0.74 -0.33 -19.69
C LEU A 33 0.48 1.18 -19.52
N GLU A 34 -0.48 1.76 -20.24
CA GLU A 34 -0.93 3.15 -20.00
C GLU A 34 -1.73 3.28 -18.71
N LYS A 35 -2.25 2.16 -18.18
CA LYS A 35 -2.99 2.07 -16.91
C LYS A 35 -2.25 1.25 -15.86
N LEU A 36 -0.92 1.32 -15.85
CA LEU A 36 -0.08 0.56 -14.92
C LEU A 36 -0.14 1.15 -13.50
N ALA A 37 -0.49 0.32 -12.51
CA ALA A 37 -0.47 0.71 -11.10
C ALA A 37 0.68 0.02 -10.36
N VAL A 38 1.23 0.68 -9.34
CA VAL A 38 2.19 0.08 -8.40
C VAL A 38 1.57 -0.01 -7.02
N SER A 39 1.75 -1.15 -6.36
CA SER A 39 1.23 -1.38 -5.02
C SER A 39 2.21 -2.20 -4.19
N GLY A 40 2.11 -2.06 -2.88
CA GLY A 40 2.88 -2.88 -1.95
C GLY A 40 2.38 -2.78 -0.51
N HIS A 41 2.70 -3.81 0.26
CA HIS A 41 2.39 -3.88 1.70
C HIS A 41 3.62 -3.56 2.55
N SER A 42 3.44 -2.87 3.69
CA SER A 42 4.49 -2.68 4.69
C SER A 42 5.73 -1.97 4.11
N LYS A 43 6.91 -2.55 4.27
CA LYS A 43 8.14 -2.10 3.60
C LYS A 43 7.98 -2.11 2.07
N GLY A 44 7.27 -3.07 1.50
CA GLY A 44 6.91 -3.11 0.08
C GLY A 44 6.01 -1.94 -0.35
N GLY A 45 5.15 -1.44 0.55
CA GLY A 45 4.38 -0.22 0.33
C GLY A 45 5.31 0.99 0.21
N LYS A 46 6.28 1.13 1.12
CA LYS A 46 7.36 2.12 0.96
C LYS A 46 8.13 1.91 -0.35
N THR A 47 8.46 0.67 -0.72
CA THR A 47 9.14 0.39 -1.99
C THR A 47 8.32 0.91 -3.18
N ALA A 48 7.00 0.71 -3.19
CA ALA A 48 6.11 1.23 -4.22
C ALA A 48 6.20 2.76 -4.32
N PHE A 49 6.16 3.46 -3.17
CA PHE A 49 6.40 4.91 -3.12
C PHE A 49 7.77 5.31 -3.67
N CYS A 50 8.83 4.61 -3.27
CA CYS A 50 10.19 4.91 -3.74
C CYS A 50 10.31 4.75 -5.26
N VAL A 51 9.75 3.68 -5.82
CA VAL A 51 9.74 3.45 -7.26
C VAL A 51 8.95 4.56 -7.98
N ALA A 52 7.75 4.89 -7.51
CA ALA A 52 6.93 5.95 -8.11
C ALA A 52 7.55 7.36 -8.00
N LEU A 53 8.35 7.62 -6.95
CA LEU A 53 9.13 8.85 -6.78
C LEU A 53 10.41 8.89 -7.64
N GLY A 54 10.72 7.83 -8.38
CA GLY A 54 11.88 7.78 -9.28
C GLY A 54 13.19 7.39 -8.61
N TYR A 55 13.18 6.80 -7.40
CA TYR A 55 14.38 6.25 -6.77
C TYR A 55 14.92 5.00 -7.52
N SER A 56 14.10 4.41 -8.39
CA SER A 56 14.58 3.57 -9.48
C SER A 56 14.12 4.20 -10.79
N LYS A 57 15.03 4.35 -11.76
CA LYS A 57 14.64 4.73 -13.11
C LYS A 57 13.86 3.58 -13.74
N THR A 58 12.74 3.91 -14.39
CA THR A 58 11.92 2.96 -15.14
C THR A 58 11.62 3.51 -16.53
N LYS A 59 11.51 2.62 -17.53
CA LYS A 59 11.01 2.90 -18.88
C LYS A 59 9.49 3.12 -18.89
N VAL A 60 8.78 2.46 -17.98
CA VAL A 60 7.32 2.57 -17.82
C VAL A 60 6.93 3.70 -16.87
N LYS A 61 5.73 4.24 -17.06
CA LYS A 61 5.10 5.21 -16.15
C LYS A 61 4.02 4.52 -15.33
N PHE A 62 3.85 4.95 -14.09
CA PHE A 62 2.75 4.50 -13.23
C PHE A 62 1.62 5.53 -13.26
N SER A 63 0.40 5.05 -13.44
CA SER A 63 -0.82 5.85 -13.54
C SER A 63 -1.58 5.91 -12.21
N ALA A 64 -1.26 5.03 -11.26
CA ALA A 64 -1.77 5.07 -9.89
C ALA A 64 -0.81 4.39 -8.91
N LEU A 65 -0.90 4.77 -7.64
CA LEU A 65 -0.19 4.11 -6.54
C LEU A 65 -1.16 3.68 -5.45
N VAL A 66 -0.96 2.49 -4.90
CA VAL A 66 -1.66 2.01 -3.70
C VAL A 66 -0.65 1.58 -2.64
N GLY A 67 -0.57 2.33 -1.54
CA GLY A 67 0.19 1.95 -0.35
C GLY A 67 -0.68 1.17 0.63
N ILE A 68 -0.42 -0.12 0.80
CA ILE A 68 -1.15 -0.96 1.77
C ILE A 68 -0.34 -1.01 3.06
N ASP A 69 -0.85 -0.31 4.08
CA ASP A 69 -0.25 -0.12 5.39
C ASP A 69 1.28 0.12 5.33
N PRO A 70 1.74 1.12 4.55
CA PRO A 70 3.16 1.31 4.28
C PRO A 70 3.92 1.68 5.55
N VAL A 71 5.17 1.20 5.65
CA VAL A 71 6.04 1.42 6.81
C VAL A 71 7.41 1.90 6.34
N ALA A 72 7.86 3.03 6.90
CA ALA A 72 9.15 3.61 6.56
C ALA A 72 10.32 3.11 7.43
N GLY A 73 10.03 2.54 8.59
CA GLY A 73 11.02 1.98 9.51
C GLY A 73 10.40 1.62 10.86
N ILE A 74 11.21 1.05 11.75
CA ILE A 74 10.76 0.67 13.10
C ILE A 74 10.72 1.87 14.07
N SER A 75 11.33 3.00 13.69
CA SER A 75 11.31 4.28 14.40
C SER A 75 11.90 5.37 13.50
N LYS A 76 11.77 6.64 13.90
CA LYS A 76 12.43 7.77 13.19
C LYS A 76 13.96 7.68 13.18
N CYS A 77 14.56 7.10 14.21
CA CYS A 77 16.01 6.88 14.27
C CYS A 77 16.47 5.62 13.52
N CYS A 78 15.54 4.76 13.10
CA CYS A 78 15.80 3.51 12.38
C CYS A 78 14.93 3.43 11.11
N GLU A 79 14.91 4.52 10.34
CA GLU A 79 14.28 4.55 9.03
C GLU A 79 15.08 3.72 8.02
N THR A 80 14.37 3.02 7.13
CA THR A 80 15.00 2.26 6.04
C THR A 80 15.42 3.20 4.90
N ASN A 81 16.48 2.88 4.16
CA ASN A 81 16.83 3.67 2.98
C ASN A 81 15.95 3.28 1.76
N PRO A 82 15.56 4.24 0.89
CA PRO A 82 15.78 5.68 1.00
C PRO A 82 14.79 6.36 1.97
N HIS A 83 15.20 7.48 2.54
CA HIS A 83 14.35 8.31 3.40
C HIS A 83 13.44 9.18 2.53
N ILE A 84 12.14 8.89 2.54
CA ILE A 84 11.16 9.57 1.67
C ILE A 84 10.15 10.42 2.43
N LEU A 85 9.97 10.15 3.73
CA LEU A 85 9.11 10.95 4.60
C LEU A 85 9.92 12.13 5.16
N LYS A 86 9.45 13.35 4.93
CA LYS A 86 10.10 14.60 5.36
C LYS A 86 9.38 15.26 6.53
N GLY A 87 8.23 14.73 6.94
CA GLY A 87 7.36 15.32 7.95
C GLY A 87 6.58 16.56 7.48
N VAL A 88 6.65 16.89 6.19
CA VAL A 88 6.02 18.08 5.59
C VAL A 88 4.79 17.65 4.77
N PRO A 89 3.59 18.20 5.03
CA PRO A 89 2.41 17.90 4.23
C PRO A 89 2.64 18.12 2.73
N GLY A 90 2.19 17.19 1.89
CA GLY A 90 2.35 17.28 0.44
C GLY A 90 3.80 17.26 -0.07
N SER A 91 4.76 16.73 0.70
CA SER A 91 6.18 16.69 0.27
C SER A 91 6.47 15.64 -0.81
N LEU A 92 5.63 14.60 -0.92
CA LEU A 92 5.77 13.53 -1.91
C LEU A 92 5.30 14.04 -3.27
N ASN A 93 6.24 14.27 -4.17
CA ASN A 93 5.97 14.80 -5.50
C ASN A 93 5.61 13.67 -6.48
N LEU A 94 4.40 13.14 -6.33
CA LEU A 94 3.82 12.11 -7.17
C LEU A 94 2.87 12.75 -8.19
N ASN A 95 2.99 12.35 -9.46
CA ASN A 95 2.17 12.87 -10.56
C ASN A 95 1.00 11.93 -10.90
N MET A 96 0.54 11.15 -9.93
CA MET A 96 -0.49 10.14 -10.08
C MET A 96 -1.39 10.11 -8.83
N PRO A 97 -2.64 9.64 -8.95
CA PRO A 97 -3.50 9.40 -7.81
C PRO A 97 -2.92 8.35 -6.85
N VAL A 98 -3.06 8.62 -5.56
CA VAL A 98 -2.54 7.74 -4.48
C VAL A 98 -3.65 7.30 -3.53
N ALA A 99 -3.76 6.00 -3.27
CA ALA A 99 -4.53 5.48 -2.15
C ALA A 99 -3.61 4.95 -1.06
N VAL A 100 -3.83 5.35 0.19
CA VAL A 100 -3.15 4.81 1.36
C VAL A 100 -4.19 4.07 2.22
N ILE A 101 -4.00 2.76 2.39
CA ILE A 101 -4.92 1.90 3.13
C ILE A 101 -4.22 1.38 4.38
N GLY A 102 -4.46 2.00 5.53
CA GLY A 102 -3.83 1.67 6.80
C GLY A 102 -4.55 0.62 7.64
N SER A 103 -3.87 0.12 8.68
CA SER A 103 -4.47 -0.73 9.72
C SER A 103 -4.58 0.01 11.06
N GLY A 104 -5.73 -0.12 11.74
CA GLY A 104 -5.98 0.58 13.00
C GLY A 104 -5.22 0.00 14.21
N LEU A 105 -4.78 -1.27 14.15
CA LEU A 105 -3.99 -1.91 15.19
C LEU A 105 -2.48 -1.94 14.89
N GLY A 106 -2.04 -1.54 13.69
CA GLY A 106 -0.63 -1.52 13.30
C GLY A 106 0.32 -0.77 14.25
N PRO A 107 -0.08 0.40 14.79
CA PRO A 107 0.73 1.15 15.76
C PRO A 107 0.75 0.54 17.18
N LYS A 108 -0.09 -0.47 17.45
CA LYS A 108 -0.20 -1.07 18.79
C LYS A 108 0.83 -2.20 18.93
N LYS A 109 1.49 -2.22 20.09
CA LYS A 109 2.38 -3.33 20.46
C LYS A 109 1.58 -4.60 20.74
N SER A 110 2.13 -5.75 20.34
CA SER A 110 1.59 -7.06 20.71
C SER A 110 1.96 -7.43 22.15
N ASN A 111 3.18 -7.11 22.58
CA ASN A 111 3.68 -7.31 23.94
C ASN A 111 4.69 -6.21 24.33
N CYS A 112 5.16 -6.19 25.59
CA CYS A 112 6.08 -5.16 26.09
C CYS A 112 7.45 -5.15 25.38
N CYS A 113 7.88 -6.31 24.86
CA CYS A 113 9.23 -6.51 24.34
C CYS A 113 9.33 -6.37 22.82
N THR A 114 8.22 -6.26 22.09
CA THR A 114 8.21 -6.08 20.63
C THR A 114 7.86 -4.63 20.25
N PRO A 115 8.62 -4.01 19.33
CA PRO A 115 8.22 -2.74 18.76
C PRO A 115 6.92 -2.92 17.93
N PRO A 116 6.10 -1.88 17.80
CA PRO A 116 4.93 -1.93 16.92
C PRO A 116 5.38 -2.10 15.46
N CYS A 117 4.57 -2.79 14.66
CA CYS A 117 4.92 -3.12 13.27
C CYS A 117 4.73 -1.93 12.32
N ALA A 118 3.81 -1.02 12.63
CA ALA A 118 3.60 0.23 11.90
C ALA A 118 3.61 1.41 12.89
N PRO A 119 4.79 1.79 13.44
CA PRO A 119 4.90 2.80 14.48
C PRO A 119 4.36 4.16 14.00
N ASP A 120 3.72 4.90 14.92
CA ASP A 120 3.36 6.29 14.66
C ASP A 120 4.62 7.11 14.31
N GLY A 121 4.49 8.02 13.35
CA GLY A 121 5.60 8.77 12.80
C GLY A 121 6.31 8.10 11.62
N MET A 122 5.98 6.83 11.30
CA MET A 122 6.61 6.05 10.22
C MET A 122 5.60 5.20 9.43
N ASN A 123 4.29 5.44 9.58
CA ASN A 123 3.24 4.56 9.07
C ASN A 123 2.34 5.25 8.04
N HIS A 124 1.26 4.56 7.66
CA HIS A 124 0.27 5.02 6.69
C HIS A 124 -0.21 6.46 6.90
N LYS A 125 -0.26 6.98 8.14
CA LYS A 125 -0.67 8.36 8.43
C LYS A 125 0.30 9.37 7.83
N GLU A 126 1.61 9.13 8.00
CA GLU A 126 2.65 10.00 7.46
C GLU A 126 2.72 9.89 5.95
N PHE A 127 2.60 8.69 5.39
CA PHE A 127 2.51 8.51 3.94
C PHE A 127 1.35 9.31 3.35
N PHE A 128 0.14 9.21 3.93
CA PHE A 128 -1.01 9.98 3.45
C PHE A 128 -0.83 11.49 3.62
N LYS A 129 -0.39 11.95 4.80
CA LYS A 129 -0.16 13.37 5.09
C LYS A 129 0.80 14.02 4.09
N GLU A 130 1.82 13.28 3.66
CA GLU A 130 2.82 13.79 2.72
C GLU A 130 2.43 13.61 1.24
N CYS A 131 1.33 12.92 0.93
CA CYS A 131 0.78 12.86 -0.44
C CYS A 131 0.17 14.19 -0.87
N LYS A 132 0.30 14.51 -2.16
CA LYS A 132 -0.46 15.57 -2.82
C LYS A 132 -1.77 15.00 -3.39
N PRO A 133 -2.81 15.82 -3.56
CA PRO A 133 -4.00 15.41 -4.28
C PRO A 133 -3.70 15.08 -5.76
N PRO A 134 -4.45 14.17 -6.41
CA PRO A 134 -5.56 13.41 -5.83
C PRO A 134 -5.08 12.28 -4.91
N CYS A 135 -5.59 12.22 -3.68
CA CYS A 135 -5.20 11.19 -2.73
C CYS A 135 -6.35 10.72 -1.84
N ALA A 136 -6.33 9.43 -1.49
CA ALA A 136 -7.32 8.78 -0.63
C ALA A 136 -6.66 8.12 0.58
N ASN A 137 -7.35 8.15 1.72
CA ASN A 137 -6.97 7.43 2.94
C ASN A 137 -8.13 6.58 3.43
N PHE A 138 -7.83 5.34 3.80
CA PHE A 138 -8.75 4.42 4.45
C PHE A 138 -8.04 3.73 5.62
N VAL A 139 -8.72 3.53 6.75
CA VAL A 139 -8.15 2.78 7.88
C VAL A 139 -9.05 1.61 8.22
N VAL A 140 -8.53 0.38 8.16
CA VAL A 140 -9.25 -0.81 8.62
C VAL A 140 -9.13 -0.89 10.15
N ALA A 141 -10.14 -0.38 10.85
CA ALA A 141 -10.07 0.03 12.26
C ALA A 141 -9.65 -1.08 13.23
N ARG A 142 -10.22 -2.27 13.07
CA ARG A 142 -10.13 -3.37 14.03
C ARG A 142 -9.14 -4.46 13.63
N TYR A 143 -8.26 -4.17 12.69
CA TYR A 143 -7.30 -5.12 12.12
C TYR A 143 -5.86 -4.64 12.26
N GLY A 144 -4.95 -5.61 12.28
CA GLY A 144 -3.52 -5.41 12.42
C GLY A 144 -2.75 -5.41 11.11
N HIS A 145 -1.50 -5.00 11.20
CA HIS A 145 -0.57 -4.88 10.08
C HIS A 145 -0.39 -6.19 9.28
N MET A 146 -0.59 -7.34 9.93
CA MET A 146 -0.37 -8.66 9.33
C MET A 146 -1.67 -9.38 8.93
N ASP A 147 -2.83 -8.80 9.22
CA ASP A 147 -4.11 -9.45 8.96
C ASP A 147 -4.55 -9.39 7.49
N MET A 148 -3.81 -8.63 6.67
CA MET A 148 -4.01 -8.57 5.22
C MET A 148 -3.25 -9.64 4.45
N LEU A 149 -2.39 -10.40 5.13
CA LEU A 149 -1.67 -11.52 4.53
C LEU A 149 -2.61 -12.70 4.29
N ASP A 150 -2.20 -13.59 3.39
CA ASP A 150 -2.83 -14.89 3.23
C ASP A 150 -2.78 -15.68 4.54
N ASP A 151 -3.75 -16.59 4.71
CA ASP A 151 -3.85 -17.38 5.93
C ASP A 151 -2.65 -18.33 6.08
N GLU A 152 -2.11 -18.80 4.96
CA GLU A 152 -0.88 -19.57 4.88
C GLU A 152 0.26 -18.72 4.33
N THR A 153 1.06 -18.14 5.22
CA THR A 153 2.32 -17.50 4.84
C THR A 153 3.43 -18.54 4.73
N ALA A 154 4.16 -18.55 3.62
CA ALA A 154 5.31 -19.44 3.42
C ALA A 154 6.44 -19.14 4.43
N GLY A 155 7.07 -20.19 4.94
CA GLY A 155 8.23 -20.11 5.84
C GLY A 155 7.90 -19.93 7.33
N VAL A 156 8.75 -20.50 8.18
CA VAL A 156 8.62 -20.45 9.66
C VAL A 156 8.66 -19.02 10.19
N ILE A 157 9.49 -18.17 9.58
CA ILE A 157 9.64 -16.75 9.94
C ILE A 157 8.36 -15.97 9.61
N GLY A 158 7.72 -16.23 8.47
CA GLY A 158 6.44 -15.60 8.10
C GLY A 158 5.32 -15.95 9.07
N LYS A 159 5.24 -17.22 9.49
CA LYS A 159 4.27 -17.69 10.49
C LYS A 159 4.51 -17.10 11.88
N LEU A 160 5.78 -16.93 12.29
CA LEU A 160 6.13 -16.40 13.61
C LEU A 160 5.95 -14.87 13.69
N LEU A 161 6.38 -14.13 12.65
CA LEU A 161 6.23 -12.67 12.59
C LEU A 161 4.77 -12.25 12.45
N SER A 162 3.97 -12.99 11.68
CA SER A 162 2.53 -12.69 11.51
C SER A 162 1.69 -12.96 12.76
N LYS A 163 2.19 -13.76 13.71
CA LYS A 163 1.44 -14.14 14.93
C LYS A 163 1.96 -13.53 16.22
N CYS A 164 3.27 -13.29 16.36
CA CYS A 164 3.86 -12.93 17.66
C CYS A 164 4.33 -11.47 17.77
N ALA A 165 4.65 -10.79 16.65
CA ALA A 165 5.25 -9.45 16.70
C ALA A 165 4.21 -8.32 16.66
N CYS A 166 3.15 -8.49 15.87
CA CYS A 166 2.14 -7.45 15.61
C CYS A 166 0.83 -7.73 16.34
N LYS A 167 0.13 -6.67 16.75
CA LYS A 167 -1.23 -6.80 17.27
C LYS A 167 -2.19 -7.07 16.11
N ASN A 168 -2.85 -8.22 16.16
CA ASN A 168 -3.86 -8.62 15.18
C ASN A 168 -5.28 -8.31 15.68
N GLY A 169 -6.21 -8.23 14.73
CA GLY A 169 -7.64 -8.17 14.97
C GLY A 169 -8.19 -9.51 15.44
N SER A 170 -9.40 -9.49 16.01
CA SER A 170 -10.12 -10.70 16.43
C SER A 170 -10.95 -11.33 15.32
N GLY A 171 -11.10 -10.64 14.18
CA GLY A 171 -11.91 -11.10 13.05
C GLY A 171 -11.11 -11.94 12.05
N PRO A 172 -11.79 -12.68 11.15
CA PRO A 172 -11.12 -13.41 10.07
C PRO A 172 -10.31 -12.48 9.17
N ARG A 173 -9.11 -12.91 8.77
CA ARG A 173 -8.24 -12.19 7.81
C ARG A 173 -8.88 -12.03 6.42
N ASP A 174 -9.72 -12.99 6.03
CA ASP A 174 -10.52 -12.91 4.80
C ASP A 174 -11.30 -11.59 4.69
N LEU A 175 -11.94 -11.14 5.77
CA LEU A 175 -12.71 -9.89 5.73
C LEU A 175 -11.81 -8.68 5.49
N MET A 176 -10.59 -8.67 6.06
CA MET A 176 -9.61 -7.62 5.79
C MET A 176 -9.15 -7.67 4.33
N ARG A 177 -8.80 -8.86 3.80
CA ARG A 177 -8.39 -9.02 2.41
C ARG A 177 -9.48 -8.59 1.43
N ARG A 178 -10.74 -8.97 1.68
CA ARG A 178 -11.90 -8.55 0.88
C ARG A 178 -12.13 -7.05 0.96
N THR A 179 -11.96 -6.44 2.14
CA THR A 179 -12.07 -4.99 2.29
C THR A 179 -10.99 -4.27 1.50
N ILE A 180 -9.72 -4.66 1.66
CA ILE A 180 -8.59 -4.06 0.94
C ILE A 180 -8.76 -4.27 -0.56
N GLY A 181 -9.07 -5.48 -1.02
CA GLY A 181 -9.32 -5.77 -2.43
C GLY A 181 -10.43 -4.91 -3.01
N GLY A 182 -11.55 -4.76 -2.29
CA GLY A 182 -12.65 -3.86 -2.68
C GLY A 182 -12.22 -2.40 -2.80
N LEU A 183 -11.49 -1.88 -1.82
CA LEU A 183 -10.96 -0.52 -1.83
C LEU A 183 -9.99 -0.28 -3.00
N VAL A 184 -9.07 -1.21 -3.24
CA VAL A 184 -8.11 -1.15 -4.35
C VAL A 184 -8.83 -1.14 -5.68
N VAL A 185 -9.77 -2.06 -5.89
CA VAL A 185 -10.54 -2.16 -7.13
C VAL A 185 -11.39 -0.91 -7.34
N ALA A 186 -12.11 -0.43 -6.32
CA ALA A 186 -12.93 0.77 -6.42
C ALA A 186 -12.10 2.01 -6.76
N PHE A 187 -10.97 2.20 -6.07
CA PHE A 187 -10.05 3.32 -6.34
C PHE A 187 -9.46 3.27 -7.76
N LEU A 188 -8.93 2.12 -8.18
CA LEU A 188 -8.35 1.99 -9.52
C LEU A 188 -9.41 2.14 -10.63
N ARG A 189 -10.62 1.64 -10.41
CA ARG A 189 -11.74 1.83 -11.35
C ARG A 189 -12.14 3.30 -11.47
N ALA A 190 -12.23 4.01 -10.36
CA ALA A 190 -12.52 5.44 -10.35
C ALA A 190 -11.43 6.25 -11.06
N GLN A 191 -10.17 6.05 -10.68
CA GLN A 191 -9.05 6.89 -11.15
C GLN A 191 -8.56 6.56 -12.56
N LEU A 192 -8.63 5.29 -12.99
CA LEU A 192 -8.07 4.86 -14.27
C LEU A 192 -9.15 4.64 -15.34
N ASN A 193 -10.41 4.47 -14.96
CA ASN A 193 -11.50 4.14 -15.87
C ASN A 193 -12.72 5.04 -15.73
N ASP A 194 -12.66 6.12 -14.94
CA ASP A 194 -13.77 7.03 -14.68
C ASP A 194 -15.03 6.33 -14.14
N HIS A 195 -14.86 5.18 -13.49
CA HIS A 195 -15.94 4.37 -12.92
C HIS A 195 -16.07 4.64 -11.42
N TRP A 196 -16.66 5.79 -11.09
CA TRP A 196 -16.71 6.33 -9.72
C TRP A 196 -17.74 5.69 -8.79
N LYS A 197 -18.78 5.06 -9.35
CA LYS A 197 -19.96 4.55 -8.60
C LYS A 197 -19.59 3.77 -7.33
N ASP A 198 -18.68 2.79 -7.43
CA ASP A 198 -18.32 1.92 -6.30
C ASP A 198 -17.49 2.67 -5.25
N PHE A 199 -16.61 3.58 -5.71
CA PHE A 199 -15.75 4.38 -4.85
C PHE A 199 -16.57 5.40 -4.04
N ASP A 200 -17.48 6.12 -4.72
CA ASP A 200 -18.39 7.07 -4.08
C ASP A 200 -19.33 6.38 -3.09
N ALA A 201 -19.81 5.18 -3.42
CA ALA A 201 -20.65 4.39 -2.53
C ALA A 201 -19.92 4.03 -1.22
N ILE A 202 -18.65 3.60 -1.29
CA ILE A 202 -17.85 3.29 -0.11
C ILE A 202 -17.59 4.54 0.73
N LEU A 203 -17.25 5.67 0.09
CA LEU A 203 -17.04 6.94 0.79
C LEU A 203 -18.32 7.45 1.48
N GLY A 204 -19.47 7.29 0.83
CA GLY A 204 -20.77 7.69 1.36
C GLY A 204 -21.33 6.74 2.42
N ASN A 205 -20.94 5.46 2.40
CA ASN A 205 -21.40 4.47 3.37
C ASN A 205 -20.27 3.48 3.75
N PRO A 206 -19.52 3.74 4.84
CA PRO A 206 -18.44 2.85 5.28
C PRO A 206 -18.90 1.43 5.63
N ASN A 207 -20.19 1.24 5.94
CA ASN A 207 -20.74 -0.05 6.33
C ASN A 207 -20.89 -1.03 5.15
N LEU A 208 -20.63 -0.59 3.91
CA LEU A 208 -20.58 -1.47 2.74
C LEU A 208 -19.33 -2.36 2.74
N ALA A 209 -18.27 -1.94 3.42
CA ALA A 209 -17.06 -2.74 3.54
C ALA A 209 -17.29 -3.95 4.46
N PRO A 210 -16.67 -5.11 4.18
CA PRO A 210 -16.72 -6.28 5.06
C PRO A 210 -16.18 -6.04 6.48
N THR A 211 -15.41 -4.96 6.67
CA THR A 211 -14.83 -4.56 7.95
C THR A 211 -15.08 -3.08 8.21
N GLN A 212 -14.96 -2.67 9.47
CA GLN A 212 -15.12 -1.27 9.87
C GLN A 212 -13.98 -0.42 9.28
N LEU A 213 -14.37 0.58 8.48
CA LEU A 213 -13.50 1.62 7.97
C LEU A 213 -13.61 2.89 8.82
N ASP A 214 -12.46 3.42 9.23
CA ASP A 214 -12.33 4.71 9.90
C ASP A 214 -11.51 5.68 9.01
N ASN A 215 -11.64 6.98 9.29
CA ASN A 215 -10.85 8.05 8.66
C ASN A 215 -10.82 7.99 7.12
N MET A 216 -11.98 7.72 6.51
CA MET A 216 -12.15 7.73 5.06
C MET A 216 -12.05 9.16 4.56
N VAL A 217 -11.02 9.46 3.78
CA VAL A 217 -10.78 10.79 3.22
C VAL A 217 -10.43 10.62 1.76
N TYR A 218 -11.03 11.42 0.89
CA TYR A 218 -10.59 11.59 -0.48
C TYR A 218 -10.42 13.08 -0.77
N ILE A 219 -9.25 13.46 -1.28
CA ILE A 219 -8.92 14.81 -1.69
C ILE A 219 -8.76 14.78 -3.21
N PRO A 220 -9.67 15.41 -3.99
CA PRO A 220 -9.57 15.42 -5.45
C PRO A 220 -8.45 16.34 -5.93
N SER A 221 -8.06 16.21 -7.21
CA SER A 221 -7.13 17.16 -7.85
C SER A 221 -7.74 18.56 -7.86
N SER A 222 -6.94 19.57 -7.47
CA SER A 222 -7.28 21.00 -7.62
C SER A 222 -7.33 21.43 -9.07
#